data_AF-A0ABD2MH90-F1
#
_entry.id   AF-A0ABD2MH90-F1
#
_cell.length_a   1.000
_cell.length_b   1.000
_cell.length_c   1.000
_cell.angle_alpha   90.00
_cell.angle_beta   90.00
_cell.angle_gamma   90.00
#
_symmetry.space_group_name_H-M   'P 1'
#
loop_
_entity.id
_entity.type
_entity.pdbx_description
1 polymer ?
#
loop_
_entity_poly.entity_id
_entity_poly.type
_entity_poly.pdbx_seq_one_letter_code
_entity_poly.pdbx_strand_id
1 'polypeptide(L)'
;MSSQELKCRSCKKKVVSPVMCMNCNITFHPSCAVQAGYSKDAGIVCCRQEVGTVTRMSASSLSSSDIDAIITQLSDVLQVQFGKFKREMRNEYFEQIATLTWKVTELALQHEVYVKDIAEMKMAVDTSRPENIDLRGKIDNNVGGCHSAQELTIEFHGVEISCFLMWRNLELGVEEEYATVLTVLRLDKKSSKPRPMKVITACSEVVLEVLKRNKRMVKPYRMYNDRTVLQREHLTKLRNEVTEKEAKCEIVVIRHINGQPRIVQSKN
;
A
#
# COMPACT_ATOMS: atom_id res chain seq x y z
N MET A 1 -37.60 38.40 -12.12
CA MET A 1 -37.94 36.98 -12.38
C MET A 1 -38.49 36.41 -11.08
N SER A 2 -39.75 35.97 -11.06
CA SER A 2 -40.35 35.45 -9.82
C SER A 2 -39.65 34.15 -9.43
N SER A 3 -39.07 34.11 -8.23
CA SER A 3 -38.49 32.89 -7.68
C SER A 3 -39.64 31.93 -7.41
N GLN A 4 -39.83 30.96 -8.31
CA GLN A 4 -40.84 29.93 -8.13
C GLN A 4 -40.51 29.13 -6.86
N GLU A 5 -41.41 29.15 -5.88
CA GLU A 5 -41.23 28.41 -4.64
C GLU A 5 -41.24 26.90 -4.92
N LEU A 6 -40.12 26.24 -4.66
CA LEU A 6 -40.00 24.79 -4.78
C LEU A 6 -40.81 24.12 -3.66
N LYS A 7 -41.80 23.28 -4.05
CA LYS A 7 -42.66 22.53 -3.13
C LYS A 7 -42.35 21.04 -3.19
N CYS A 8 -42.21 20.42 -2.02
CA CYS A 8 -41.95 18.99 -1.90
C CYS A 8 -43.09 18.19 -2.51
N ARG A 9 -42.78 17.22 -3.37
CA ARG A 9 -43.81 16.40 -4.02
C ARG A 9 -44.64 15.58 -3.03
N SER A 10 -43.99 15.07 -1.98
CA SER A 10 -44.60 14.19 -0.97
C SER A 10 -45.52 14.97 -0.02
N CYS A 11 -45.00 15.97 0.70
CA CYS A 11 -45.77 16.67 1.73
C CYS A 11 -46.36 18.02 1.28
N LYS A 12 -46.14 18.44 0.03
CA LYS A 12 -46.62 19.71 -0.58
C LYS A 12 -46.15 21.01 0.09
N LYS A 13 -45.29 20.93 1.11
CA LYS A 13 -44.72 22.09 1.82
C LYS A 13 -43.51 22.65 1.08
N LYS A 14 -43.21 23.94 1.30
CA LYS A 14 -42.03 24.64 0.75
C LYS A 14 -40.73 23.96 1.19
N VAL A 15 -39.76 23.90 0.29
CA VAL A 15 -38.46 23.25 0.53
C VAL A 15 -37.36 24.30 0.54
N VAL A 16 -36.64 24.39 1.66
CA VAL A 16 -35.54 25.35 1.83
C VAL A 16 -34.22 24.79 1.28
N SER A 17 -34.02 23.48 1.38
CA SER A 17 -32.87 22.76 0.79
C SER A 17 -33.39 21.54 0.04
N PRO A 18 -33.69 21.69 -1.27
CA PRO A 18 -34.30 20.63 -2.05
C PRO A 18 -33.28 19.58 -2.44
N VAL A 19 -33.67 18.31 -2.30
CA VAL A 19 -33.00 17.23 -3.01
C VAL A 19 -33.79 16.98 -4.29
N MET A 20 -33.10 17.04 -5.43
CA MET A 20 -33.72 16.90 -6.74
C MET A 20 -33.41 15.54 -7.33
N CYS A 21 -34.43 14.94 -7.93
CA CYS A 21 -34.22 13.79 -8.77
C CYS A 21 -33.73 14.20 -10.16
N MET A 22 -32.55 13.72 -10.59
CA MET A 22 -32.01 14.07 -11.91
C MET A 22 -32.81 13.48 -13.08
N ASN A 23 -33.56 12.39 -12.87
CA ASN A 23 -34.36 11.78 -13.94
C ASN A 23 -35.72 12.45 -14.11
N CYS A 24 -36.47 12.67 -13.04
CA CYS A 24 -37.83 13.22 -13.12
C CYS A 24 -37.93 14.71 -12.75
N ASN A 25 -36.82 15.33 -12.35
CA ASN A 25 -36.73 16.74 -11.93
C ASN A 25 -37.73 17.11 -10.82
N ILE A 26 -38.04 16.16 -9.94
CA ILE A 26 -38.94 16.36 -8.80
C ILE A 26 -38.15 16.73 -7.56
N THR A 27 -38.66 17.70 -6.79
CA THR A 27 -38.08 18.18 -5.54
C THR A 27 -38.69 17.51 -4.31
N PHE A 28 -37.83 17.15 -3.35
CA PHE A 28 -38.22 16.56 -2.06
C PHE A 28 -37.46 17.20 -0.91
N HIS A 29 -38.04 17.14 0.30
CA HIS A 29 -37.23 17.25 1.52
C HIS A 29 -36.34 16.00 1.66
N PRO A 30 -35.15 16.12 2.26
CA PRO A 30 -34.26 14.96 2.49
C PRO A 30 -34.92 13.80 3.25
N SER A 31 -35.83 14.09 4.19
CA SER A 31 -36.60 13.09 4.93
C SER A 31 -37.73 12.47 4.10
N CYS A 32 -38.41 13.29 3.31
CA CYS A 32 -39.52 12.85 2.44
C CYS A 32 -39.03 11.99 1.26
N ALA A 33 -37.80 12.17 0.79
CA ALA A 33 -37.22 11.35 -0.28
C ALA A 33 -37.11 9.88 0.15
N VAL A 34 -36.60 9.63 1.36
CA VAL A 34 -36.45 8.26 1.90
C VAL A 34 -37.82 7.59 2.07
N GLN A 35 -38.81 8.32 2.62
CA GLN A 35 -40.17 7.81 2.78
C GLN A 35 -40.86 7.51 1.44
N ALA A 36 -40.50 8.24 0.37
CA ALA A 36 -41.00 7.99 -0.98
C ALA A 36 -40.24 6.88 -1.72
N GLY A 37 -39.32 6.18 -1.05
CA GLY A 37 -38.59 5.04 -1.60
C GLY A 37 -37.36 5.41 -2.45
N TYR A 38 -36.79 6.60 -2.25
CA TYR A 38 -35.55 7.02 -2.90
C TYR A 38 -34.35 6.73 -1.99
N SER A 39 -33.28 6.13 -2.54
CA SER A 39 -32.04 5.90 -1.79
C SER A 39 -31.31 7.23 -1.54
N LYS A 40 -30.57 7.26 -0.43
CA LYS A 40 -29.91 8.47 0.08
C LYS A 40 -28.41 8.39 -0.14
N ASP A 41 -27.98 7.96 -1.32
CA ASP A 41 -26.57 7.91 -1.65
C ASP A 41 -26.13 9.26 -2.25
N ALA A 42 -25.14 9.89 -1.61
CA ALA A 42 -24.42 11.08 -2.08
C ALA A 42 -25.24 12.31 -2.53
N GLY A 43 -26.46 12.52 -2.00
CA GLY A 43 -27.27 13.69 -2.32
C GLY A 43 -27.95 13.64 -3.70
N ILE A 44 -27.88 12.49 -4.38
CA ILE A 44 -28.53 12.25 -5.68
C ILE A 44 -29.70 11.28 -5.46
N VAL A 45 -30.91 11.82 -5.55
CA VAL A 45 -32.16 11.07 -5.32
C VAL A 45 -32.65 10.55 -6.68
N CYS A 46 -32.22 9.37 -7.11
CA CYS A 46 -32.70 8.81 -8.38
C CYS A 46 -34.13 8.28 -8.21
N CYS A 47 -35.08 8.74 -9.04
CA CYS A 47 -36.43 8.19 -9.03
C CYS A 47 -36.30 6.75 -9.36
N ARG A 48 -36.79 5.90 -8.44
CA ARG A 48 -37.10 4.49 -8.64
C ARG A 48 -36.58 4.08 -10.01
N GLN A 49 -35.28 3.78 -10.11
CA GLN A 49 -34.93 2.78 -11.09
C GLN A 49 -35.86 1.66 -10.67
N GLU A 50 -36.78 1.29 -11.55
CA GLU A 50 -37.43 0.01 -11.44
C GLU A 50 -36.28 -1.00 -11.48
N VAL A 51 -35.59 -1.19 -10.35
CA VAL A 51 -35.39 -2.52 -9.82
C VAL A 51 -36.83 -2.96 -9.73
N GLY A 52 -37.29 -3.63 -10.79
CA GLY A 52 -38.67 -4.04 -10.93
C GLY A 52 -39.09 -4.50 -9.56
N THR A 53 -40.25 -4.04 -9.09
CA THR A 53 -40.86 -4.74 -7.99
C THR A 53 -40.84 -6.18 -8.45
N VAL A 54 -39.98 -7.00 -7.83
CA VAL A 54 -40.07 -8.44 -7.89
C VAL A 54 -41.35 -8.67 -7.12
N THR A 55 -42.46 -8.42 -7.81
CA THR A 55 -43.75 -8.96 -7.51
C THR A 55 -43.40 -10.41 -7.32
N ARG A 56 -43.62 -10.90 -6.11
CA ARG A 56 -43.40 -12.29 -5.74
C ARG A 56 -44.39 -13.09 -6.60
N MET A 57 -44.07 -13.24 -7.87
CA MET A 57 -44.82 -14.08 -8.79
C MET A 57 -44.52 -15.46 -8.28
N SER A 58 -45.55 -16.08 -7.70
CA SER A 58 -45.52 -17.51 -7.43
C SER A 58 -44.97 -18.19 -8.68
N ALA A 59 -43.92 -19.00 -8.52
CA ALA A 59 -43.23 -19.66 -9.64
C ALA A 59 -44.14 -20.54 -10.51
N SER A 60 -45.40 -20.74 -10.09
CA SER A 60 -46.42 -21.54 -10.74
C SER A 60 -47.11 -20.89 -11.96
N SER A 61 -46.77 -19.67 -12.37
CA SER A 61 -47.51 -18.97 -13.44
C SER A 61 -46.67 -18.17 -14.44
N LEU A 62 -45.34 -18.36 -14.48
CA LEU A 62 -44.50 -17.72 -15.49
C LEU A 62 -44.43 -18.59 -16.74
N SER A 63 -44.81 -18.03 -17.88
CA SER A 63 -44.58 -18.69 -19.17
C SER A 63 -43.09 -18.62 -19.52
N SER A 64 -42.62 -19.53 -20.38
CA SER A 64 -41.22 -19.50 -20.85
C SER A 64 -40.84 -18.15 -21.47
N SER A 65 -41.77 -17.49 -22.17
CA SER A 65 -41.57 -16.16 -22.74
C SER A 65 -41.39 -15.06 -21.70
N ASP A 66 -42.03 -15.17 -20.54
CA ASP A 66 -41.86 -14.19 -19.46
C ASP A 66 -40.46 -14.32 -18.83
N ILE A 67 -39.97 -15.56 -18.70
CA ILE A 67 -38.63 -15.85 -18.19
C ILE A 67 -37.57 -15.28 -19.15
N ASP A 68 -37.72 -15.49 -20.45
CA ASP A 68 -36.79 -14.98 -21.46
C ASP A 68 -36.78 -13.44 -21.51
N ALA A 69 -37.94 -12.81 -21.37
CA ALA A 69 -38.04 -11.35 -21.28
C ALA A 69 -37.35 -10.79 -20.02
N ILE A 70 -37.50 -11.46 -18.87
CA ILE A 70 -36.82 -11.08 -17.62
C ILE A 70 -35.31 -11.25 -17.75
N ILE A 71 -34.83 -12.36 -18.33
CA ILE A 71 -33.40 -12.60 -18.55
C ILE A 71 -32.81 -11.51 -19.46
N THR A 72 -33.53 -11.15 -20.52
CA THR A 72 -33.10 -10.10 -21.46
C THR A 72 -33.02 -8.74 -20.78
N GLN A 73 -34.05 -8.35 -20.02
CA GLN A 73 -34.03 -7.09 -19.26
C GLN A 73 -32.91 -7.05 -18.22
N LEU A 74 -32.67 -8.15 -17.50
CA LEU A 74 -31.57 -8.24 -16.54
C LEU A 74 -30.22 -8.11 -17.24
N SER A 75 -30.04 -8.76 -18.39
CA SER A 75 -28.81 -8.65 -19.19
C SER A 75 -28.56 -7.20 -19.62
N ASP A 76 -29.58 -6.49 -20.10
CA ASP A 76 -29.45 -5.10 -20.55
C ASP A 76 -29.12 -4.16 -19.39
N VAL A 77 -29.80 -4.34 -18.24
CA VAL A 77 -29.52 -3.55 -17.02
C VAL A 77 -28.09 -3.79 -16.53
N LEU A 78 -27.65 -5.04 -16.50
CA LEU A 78 -26.29 -5.38 -16.12
C LEU A 78 -25.28 -4.77 -17.11
N GLN A 79 -25.50 -4.88 -18.42
CA GLN A 79 -24.59 -4.29 -19.40
C GLN A 79 -24.47 -2.76 -19.26
N VAL A 80 -25.58 -2.05 -19.05
CA VAL A 80 -25.55 -0.60 -18.88
C VAL A 80 -24.83 -0.20 -17.59
N GLN A 81 -25.11 -0.88 -16.47
CA GLN A 81 -24.48 -0.59 -15.18
C GLN A 81 -22.99 -0.94 -15.17
N PHE A 82 -22.62 -2.13 -15.65
CA PHE A 82 -21.21 -2.53 -15.79
C PHE A 82 -20.46 -1.66 -16.82
N GLY A 83 -21.13 -1.20 -17.88
CA GLY A 83 -20.54 -0.30 -18.87
C GLY A 83 -20.18 1.07 -18.29
N LYS A 84 -21.07 1.64 -17.46
CA LYS A 84 -20.80 2.89 -16.74
C LYS A 84 -19.69 2.72 -15.72
N PHE A 85 -19.77 1.70 -14.86
CA PHE A 85 -18.74 1.38 -13.88
C PHE A 85 -17.37 1.18 -14.54
N LYS A 86 -17.30 0.43 -15.64
CA LYS A 86 -16.05 0.20 -16.39
C LYS A 86 -15.49 1.49 -16.98
N ARG A 87 -16.35 2.42 -17.40
CA ARG A 87 -15.94 3.73 -17.94
C ARG A 87 -15.45 4.66 -16.84
N GLU A 88 -16.15 4.72 -15.72
CA GLU A 88 -15.77 5.52 -14.55
C GLU A 88 -14.45 5.05 -13.96
N MET A 89 -14.30 3.74 -13.71
CA MET A 89 -13.05 3.15 -13.26
C MET A 89 -11.92 3.41 -14.25
N ARG A 90 -12.17 3.25 -15.55
CA ARG A 90 -11.16 3.56 -16.58
C ARG A 90 -10.75 5.03 -16.51
N ASN A 91 -11.68 5.97 -16.45
CA ASN A 91 -11.35 7.39 -16.43
C ASN A 91 -10.55 7.75 -15.17
N GLU A 92 -10.98 7.29 -14.00
CA GLU A 92 -10.31 7.57 -12.74
C GLU A 92 -8.89 6.97 -12.69
N TYR A 93 -8.72 5.71 -13.11
CA TYR A 93 -7.39 5.11 -13.18
C TYR A 93 -6.50 5.75 -14.24
N PHE A 94 -7.04 6.14 -15.40
CA PHE A 94 -6.23 6.81 -16.42
C PHE A 94 -5.78 8.21 -15.98
N GLU A 95 -6.62 8.96 -15.26
CA GLU A 95 -6.21 10.24 -14.66
C GLU A 95 -5.12 10.06 -13.59
N GLN A 96 -5.26 9.03 -12.73
CA GLN A 96 -4.22 8.71 -11.74
C GLN A 96 -2.91 8.27 -12.41
N ILE A 97 -2.97 7.41 -13.44
CA ILE A 97 -1.80 6.98 -14.21
C ILE A 97 -1.15 8.16 -14.92
N ALA A 98 -1.92 9.06 -15.54
CA ALA A 98 -1.39 10.25 -16.19
C ALA A 98 -0.69 11.17 -15.18
N THR A 99 -1.29 11.36 -13.99
CA THR A 99 -0.72 12.14 -12.89
C THR A 99 0.59 11.54 -12.40
N LEU A 100 0.65 10.21 -12.20
CA LEU A 100 1.87 9.53 -11.78
C LEU A 100 2.96 9.59 -12.85
N THR A 101 2.59 9.39 -14.12
CA THR A 101 3.51 9.49 -15.26
C THR A 101 4.13 10.88 -15.35
N TRP A 102 3.33 11.92 -15.15
CA TRP A 102 3.82 13.30 -15.12
C TRP A 102 4.81 13.52 -13.97
N LYS A 103 4.48 13.07 -12.74
CA LYS A 103 5.39 13.17 -11.57
C LYS A 103 6.72 12.45 -11.78
N VAL A 104 6.69 11.25 -12.37
CA VAL A 104 7.91 10.50 -12.68
C VAL A 104 8.76 11.25 -13.69
N THR A 105 8.14 11.88 -14.69
CA THR A 105 8.84 12.67 -15.71
C THR A 105 9.47 13.92 -15.11
N GLU A 106 8.76 14.62 -14.22
CA GLU A 106 9.27 15.77 -13.47
C GLU A 106 10.49 15.39 -12.61
N LEU A 107 10.41 14.28 -11.86
CA LEU A 107 11.52 13.78 -11.06
C LEU A 107 12.74 13.38 -11.91
N ALA A 108 12.51 12.79 -13.09
CA ALA A 108 13.59 12.45 -14.01
C ALA A 108 14.33 13.70 -14.53
N LEU A 109 13.59 14.76 -14.86
CA LEU A 109 14.16 16.05 -15.25
C LEU A 109 14.95 16.70 -14.11
N GLN A 110 14.41 16.68 -12.88
CA GLN A 110 15.14 17.17 -11.70
C GLN A 110 16.43 16.40 -11.47
N HIS A 111 16.41 15.08 -11.63
CA HIS A 111 17.61 14.24 -11.49
C HIS A 111 18.67 14.60 -12.55
N GLU A 112 18.28 14.88 -13.80
CA GLU A 112 19.21 15.32 -14.84
C GLU A 112 19.92 16.63 -14.47
N VAL A 113 19.19 17.59 -13.89
CA VAL A 113 19.76 18.85 -13.38
C VAL A 113 20.76 18.57 -12.26
N TYR A 114 20.39 17.76 -11.27
CA TYR A 114 21.31 17.42 -10.17
C TYR A 114 22.58 16.71 -10.65
N VAL A 115 22.49 15.84 -11.65
CA VAL A 115 23.66 15.17 -12.22
C VAL A 115 24.60 16.18 -12.89
N LYS A 116 24.07 17.18 -13.59
CA LYS A 116 24.87 18.27 -14.20
C LYS A 116 25.54 19.12 -13.12
N ASP A 117 24.81 19.54 -12.10
CA ASP A 117 25.37 20.33 -10.98
C ASP A 117 26.51 19.60 -10.27
N ILE A 118 26.34 18.29 -10.03
CA ILE A 118 27.40 17.46 -9.42
C ILE A 118 28.63 17.38 -10.32
N ALA A 119 28.45 17.28 -11.64
CA ALA A 119 29.56 17.24 -12.59
C ALA A 119 30.33 18.57 -12.60
N GLU A 120 29.62 19.71 -12.58
CA GLU A 120 30.22 21.04 -12.50
C GLU A 120 30.97 21.26 -11.18
N MET A 121 30.39 20.84 -10.05
CA MET A 121 31.06 20.90 -8.75
C MET A 121 32.34 20.06 -8.72
N LYS A 122 32.32 18.86 -9.33
CA LYS A 122 33.53 18.03 -9.44
C LYS A 122 34.63 18.74 -10.23
N MET A 123 34.30 19.32 -11.38
CA MET A 123 35.26 20.08 -12.18
C MET A 123 35.85 21.27 -11.43
N ALA A 124 35.03 22.00 -10.65
CA ALA A 124 35.48 23.13 -9.83
C ALA A 124 36.42 22.69 -8.68
N VAL A 125 36.16 21.54 -8.07
CA VAL A 125 37.04 20.94 -7.05
C VAL A 125 38.38 20.52 -7.66
N ASP A 126 38.36 19.91 -8.85
CA ASP A 126 39.59 19.46 -9.51
C ASP A 126 40.46 20.64 -9.99
N THR A 127 39.86 21.75 -10.43
CA THR A 127 40.58 22.97 -10.83
C THR A 127 41.12 23.80 -9.67
N SER A 128 40.54 23.68 -8.47
CA SER A 128 41.00 24.37 -7.27
C SER A 128 42.02 23.58 -6.44
N ARG A 129 42.41 22.38 -6.91
CA ARG A 129 43.43 21.55 -6.26
C ARG A 129 44.83 22.16 -6.48
N PRO A 130 45.50 22.69 -5.44
CA PRO A 130 46.83 23.27 -5.61
C PRO A 130 47.85 22.18 -5.97
N GLU A 131 48.60 22.38 -7.06
CA GLU A 131 49.63 21.45 -7.54
C GLU A 131 50.88 21.33 -6.64
N ASN A 132 50.96 22.09 -5.54
CA ASN A 132 52.10 22.07 -4.63
C ASN A 132 51.66 21.92 -3.17
N ILE A 133 51.42 20.68 -2.76
CA ILE A 133 51.64 20.29 -1.37
C ILE A 133 52.80 19.31 -1.39
N ASP A 134 54.02 19.84 -1.22
CA ASP A 134 55.25 19.07 -1.05
C ASP A 134 55.18 18.30 0.27
N LEU A 135 54.62 17.08 0.23
CA LEU A 135 54.56 16.14 1.36
C LEU A 135 55.87 15.37 1.52
N ARG A 136 57.02 16.07 1.57
CA ARG A 136 58.27 15.52 2.09
C ARG A 136 58.22 15.46 3.61
N GLY A 137 57.36 14.61 4.13
CA GLY A 137 57.26 14.28 5.54
C GLY A 137 57.03 12.79 5.69
N LYS A 138 58.12 12.06 5.92
CA LYS A 138 58.23 10.66 6.39
C LYS A 138 56.89 10.00 6.74
N ILE A 139 56.41 9.10 5.89
CA ILE A 139 55.44 8.08 6.27
C ILE A 139 56.17 6.75 6.20
N ASP A 140 56.41 6.17 7.38
CA ASP A 140 56.91 4.83 7.54
C ASP A 140 55.96 3.83 6.85
N ASN A 141 56.58 2.96 6.06
CA ASN A 141 55.93 1.88 5.31
C ASN A 141 55.25 0.89 6.26
N ASN A 142 53.97 1.08 6.57
CA ASN A 142 53.13 -0.02 7.08
C ASN A 142 51.61 0.28 7.06
N VAL A 143 51.05 0.69 5.92
CA VAL A 143 49.62 0.47 5.64
C VAL A 143 49.46 0.20 4.15
N GLY A 144 49.17 -1.05 3.81
CA GLY A 144 48.88 -1.45 2.44
C GLY A 144 47.59 -0.81 1.92
N GLY A 145 47.72 -0.08 0.83
CA GLY A 145 46.80 -0.19 -0.31
C GLY A 145 45.51 0.62 -0.25
N CYS A 146 45.63 1.94 -0.23
CA CYS A 146 44.57 2.86 -0.66
C CYS A 146 44.82 3.20 -2.14
N HIS A 147 44.08 2.62 -3.08
CA HIS A 147 44.04 3.12 -4.45
C HIS A 147 42.74 3.92 -4.68
N SER A 148 42.97 5.22 -4.90
CA SER A 148 42.30 6.18 -5.77
C SER A 148 40.89 5.90 -6.31
N ALA A 149 40.06 6.95 -6.19
CA ALA A 149 38.79 7.13 -6.85
C ALA A 149 38.86 6.92 -8.38
N GLN A 150 38.17 5.90 -8.86
CA GLN A 150 37.68 5.76 -10.22
C GLN A 150 36.34 5.00 -10.16
N GLU A 151 35.35 5.58 -10.85
CA GLU A 151 34.08 4.97 -11.25
C GLU A 151 33.09 4.56 -10.14
N LEU A 152 32.00 5.32 -10.04
CA LEU A 152 30.78 4.99 -9.30
C LEU A 152 29.97 3.92 -10.04
N THR A 153 30.59 2.81 -10.38
CA THR A 153 29.91 1.53 -10.59
C THR A 153 29.60 1.02 -9.20
N ILE A 154 28.32 0.81 -8.88
CA ILE A 154 27.94 0.11 -7.64
C ILE A 154 28.47 -1.32 -7.78
N GLU A 155 29.71 -1.53 -7.36
CA GLU A 155 30.30 -2.85 -7.22
C GLU A 155 29.54 -3.59 -6.12
N PHE A 156 28.52 -4.33 -6.50
CA PHE A 156 27.90 -5.35 -5.65
C PHE A 156 28.98 -6.36 -5.28
N HIS A 157 29.64 -6.14 -4.13
CA HIS A 157 30.61 -7.09 -3.58
C HIS A 157 29.89 -8.44 -3.39
N GLY A 158 30.47 -9.55 -3.85
CA GLY A 158 29.80 -10.86 -4.06
C GLY A 158 28.94 -11.43 -2.91
N VAL A 159 29.05 -10.91 -1.69
CA VAL A 159 28.14 -11.18 -0.57
C VAL A 159 26.73 -10.64 -0.82
N GLU A 160 26.57 -9.49 -1.48
CA GLU A 160 25.27 -8.85 -1.77
C GLU A 160 24.52 -9.59 -2.87
N ILE A 161 25.21 -10.04 -3.91
CA ILE A 161 24.65 -10.93 -4.94
C ILE A 161 24.23 -12.25 -4.31
N SER A 162 25.03 -12.84 -3.42
CA SER A 162 24.67 -14.10 -2.75
C SER A 162 23.41 -13.97 -1.89
N CYS A 163 23.22 -12.83 -1.21
CA CYS A 163 22.03 -12.58 -0.37
C CYS A 163 20.79 -12.26 -1.20
N PHE A 164 20.93 -11.52 -2.31
CA PHE A 164 19.86 -11.26 -3.26
C PHE A 164 19.42 -12.55 -3.98
N LEU A 165 20.37 -13.36 -4.44
CA LEU A 165 20.11 -14.69 -5.00
C LEU A 165 19.53 -15.65 -3.94
N MET A 166 19.94 -15.56 -2.68
CA MET A 166 19.31 -16.32 -1.58
C MET A 166 17.86 -15.90 -1.33
N TRP A 167 17.55 -14.60 -1.42
CA TRP A 167 16.19 -14.09 -1.31
C TRP A 167 15.32 -14.59 -2.45
N ARG A 168 15.89 -14.66 -3.65
CA ARG A 168 15.26 -15.17 -4.87
C ARG A 168 15.12 -16.71 -4.88
N ASN A 169 16.06 -17.43 -4.25
CA ASN A 169 16.06 -18.90 -4.14
C ASN A 169 15.30 -19.44 -2.92
N LEU A 170 14.86 -18.57 -2.00
CA LEU A 170 13.75 -18.94 -1.14
C LEU A 170 12.57 -19.12 -2.10
N GLU A 171 12.21 -20.37 -2.42
CA GLU A 171 10.98 -20.77 -3.12
C GLU A 171 9.76 -20.34 -2.28
N LEU A 172 9.59 -19.03 -2.12
CA LEU A 172 8.43 -18.40 -1.56
C LEU A 172 7.34 -18.78 -2.55
N GLY A 173 6.54 -19.81 -2.26
CA GLY A 173 5.27 -20.09 -2.93
C GLY A 173 4.25 -18.96 -2.71
N VAL A 174 4.74 -17.73 -2.76
CA VAL A 174 4.07 -16.46 -2.80
C VAL A 174 4.25 -16.02 -4.24
N GLU A 175 3.17 -15.64 -4.91
CA GLU A 175 3.23 -15.21 -6.32
C GLU A 175 4.36 -14.16 -6.49
N GLU A 176 5.17 -14.32 -7.54
CA GLU A 176 6.43 -13.58 -7.74
C GLU A 176 6.25 -12.06 -7.65
N GLU A 177 5.06 -11.54 -7.95
CA GLU A 177 4.71 -10.12 -7.90
C GLU A 177 4.83 -9.50 -6.49
N TYR A 178 4.62 -10.27 -5.42
CA TYR A 178 4.61 -9.73 -4.05
C TYR A 178 6.01 -9.66 -3.41
N ALA A 179 6.99 -10.40 -3.94
CA ALA A 179 8.32 -10.55 -3.37
C ALA A 179 9.31 -9.43 -3.74
N THR A 180 8.81 -8.26 -4.13
CA THR A 180 9.66 -7.13 -4.53
C THR A 180 10.43 -6.56 -3.33
N VAL A 181 11.76 -6.68 -3.38
CA VAL A 181 12.68 -6.00 -2.46
C VAL A 181 12.83 -4.56 -2.93
N LEU A 182 12.43 -3.61 -2.08
CA LEU A 182 12.54 -2.18 -2.38
C LEU A 182 13.94 -1.65 -2.12
N THR A 183 14.56 -2.06 -1.01
CA THR A 183 15.85 -1.51 -0.59
C THR A 183 16.63 -2.48 0.29
N VAL A 184 17.95 -2.50 0.13
CA VAL A 184 18.87 -3.21 1.02
C VAL A 184 19.91 -2.21 1.54
N LEU A 185 20.05 -2.14 2.86
CA LEU A 185 20.94 -1.20 3.54
C LEU A 185 21.82 -1.93 4.55
N ARG A 186 23.10 -1.57 4.65
CA ARG A 186 23.95 -1.97 5.78
C ARG A 186 23.74 -1.00 6.93
N LEU A 187 23.39 -1.53 8.09
CA LEU A 187 23.30 -0.74 9.32
C LEU A 187 24.69 -0.54 9.92
N ASP A 188 24.82 0.48 10.76
CA ASP A 188 26.03 0.84 11.52
C ASP A 188 27.25 1.33 10.71
N LYS A 189 28.19 1.95 11.43
CA LYS A 189 29.48 2.43 10.90
C LYS A 189 30.37 1.24 10.51
N LYS A 190 31.29 1.46 9.57
CA LYS A 190 32.28 0.45 9.16
C LYS A 190 33.06 -0.04 10.40
N SER A 191 33.11 -1.35 10.56
CA SER A 191 33.85 -2.02 11.64
C SER A 191 34.44 -3.33 11.13
N SER A 192 35.32 -3.96 11.91
CA SER A 192 35.87 -5.29 11.59
C SER A 192 34.84 -6.42 11.66
N LYS A 193 33.68 -6.19 12.30
CA LYS A 193 32.60 -7.17 12.40
C LYS A 193 31.63 -7.03 11.22
N PRO A 194 31.04 -8.15 10.73
CA PRO A 194 30.00 -8.09 9.71
C PRO A 194 28.83 -7.22 10.17
N ARG A 195 28.51 -6.20 9.38
CA ARG A 195 27.44 -5.26 9.67
C ARG A 195 26.06 -5.88 9.40
N PRO A 196 25.04 -5.61 10.23
CA PRO A 196 23.69 -6.06 9.96
C PRO A 196 23.19 -5.51 8.61
N MET A 197 22.34 -6.26 7.94
CA MET A 197 21.62 -5.79 6.75
C MET A 197 20.15 -5.59 7.07
N LYS A 198 19.63 -4.44 6.68
CA LYS A 198 18.20 -4.14 6.67
C LYS A 198 17.68 -4.34 5.24
N VAL A 199 16.69 -5.20 5.11
CA VAL A 199 15.99 -5.44 3.85
C VAL A 199 14.58 -4.89 3.99
N ILE A 200 14.19 -4.02 3.07
CA ILE A 200 12.86 -3.41 3.01
C ILE A 200 12.14 -4.02 1.81
N THR A 201 10.94 -4.54 2.03
CA THR A 201 10.10 -5.17 1.00
C THR A 201 8.84 -4.34 0.77
N ALA A 202 8.21 -4.52 -0.40
CA ALA A 202 6.97 -3.83 -0.74
C ALA A 202 5.78 -4.32 0.11
N CYS A 203 5.77 -5.60 0.46
CA CYS A 203 4.69 -6.23 1.23
C CYS A 203 5.19 -6.76 2.58
N SER A 204 4.42 -6.49 3.64
CA SER A 204 4.71 -6.98 5.00
C SER A 204 4.46 -8.49 5.16
N GLU A 205 3.57 -9.07 4.36
CA GLU A 205 3.26 -10.50 4.39
C GLU A 205 4.47 -11.35 3.98
N VAL A 206 5.23 -10.88 2.99
CA VAL A 206 6.49 -11.51 2.57
C VAL A 206 7.49 -11.56 3.73
N VAL A 207 7.61 -10.47 4.49
CA VAL A 207 8.48 -10.44 5.68
C VAL A 207 8.05 -11.49 6.70
N LEU A 208 6.74 -11.62 6.94
CA LEU A 208 6.20 -12.59 7.88
C LEU A 208 6.47 -14.03 7.42
N GLU A 209 6.29 -14.34 6.13
CA GLU A 209 6.57 -15.67 5.59
C GLU A 209 8.06 -16.01 5.63
N VAL A 210 8.93 -15.08 5.25
CA VAL A 210 10.38 -15.25 5.36
C VAL A 210 10.79 -15.52 6.81
N LEU A 211 10.25 -14.76 7.77
CA LEU A 211 10.54 -14.95 9.19
C LEU A 211 9.98 -16.26 9.75
N LYS A 212 8.79 -16.71 9.31
CA LYS A 212 8.22 -18.02 9.68
C LYS A 212 9.14 -19.15 9.23
N ARG A 213 9.62 -19.11 7.98
CA ARG A 213 10.55 -20.10 7.43
C ARG A 213 11.92 -20.04 8.06
N ASN A 214 12.42 -18.84 8.38
CA ASN A 214 13.69 -18.66 9.05
C ASN A 214 13.79 -19.44 10.38
N LYS A 215 12.67 -19.62 11.09
CA LYS A 215 12.63 -20.43 12.33
C LYS A 215 12.83 -21.94 12.09
N ARG A 216 12.56 -22.43 10.87
CA ARG A 216 12.61 -23.87 10.54
C ARG A 216 13.94 -24.30 9.95
N MET A 217 14.80 -23.37 9.56
CA MET A 217 16.05 -23.65 8.88
C MET A 217 17.25 -23.43 9.80
N VAL A 218 18.18 -24.37 9.84
CA VAL A 218 19.49 -24.17 10.48
C VAL A 218 20.36 -23.38 9.50
N LYS A 219 20.81 -22.19 9.90
CA LYS A 219 21.58 -21.29 9.03
C LYS A 219 22.77 -20.67 9.77
N PRO A 220 23.85 -20.32 9.07
CA PRO A 220 24.99 -19.61 9.64
C PRO A 220 24.71 -18.13 9.94
N TYR A 221 23.48 -17.67 9.69
CA TYR A 221 23.06 -16.28 9.88
C TYR A 221 21.71 -16.22 10.61
N ARG A 222 21.43 -15.06 11.20
CA ARG A 222 20.20 -14.82 11.95
C ARG A 222 19.40 -13.70 11.29
N MET A 223 18.12 -13.94 11.05
CA MET A 223 17.18 -12.92 10.57
C MET A 223 16.19 -12.59 11.67
N TYR A 224 15.94 -11.29 11.84
CA TYR A 224 14.99 -10.78 12.82
C TYR A 224 14.14 -9.69 12.18
N ASN A 225 12.94 -9.49 12.72
CA ASN A 225 12.16 -8.32 12.36
C ASN A 225 12.85 -7.06 12.90
N ASP A 226 12.94 -6.02 12.08
CA ASP A 226 13.46 -4.72 12.50
C ASP A 226 12.45 -4.08 13.44
N ARG A 227 12.84 -3.91 14.70
CA ARG A 227 11.96 -3.40 15.77
C ARG A 227 12.61 -2.22 16.43
N THR A 228 11.80 -1.21 16.72
CA THR A 228 12.26 -0.08 17.52
C THR A 228 12.72 -0.54 18.91
N VAL A 229 13.54 0.27 19.57
CA VAL A 229 14.02 -0.03 20.94
C VAL A 229 12.82 -0.24 21.88
N LEU A 230 11.84 0.67 21.83
CA LEU A 230 10.60 0.58 22.63
C LEU A 230 9.82 -0.71 22.37
N GLN A 231 9.71 -1.15 21.11
CA GLN A 231 9.04 -2.41 20.79
C GLN A 231 9.78 -3.63 21.34
N ARG A 232 11.13 -3.60 21.32
CA ARG A 232 11.96 -4.67 21.90
C ARG A 232 11.80 -4.74 23.40
N GLU A 233 11.83 -3.61 24.09
CA GLU A 233 11.62 -3.51 25.54
C GLU A 233 10.21 -3.99 25.92
N HIS A 234 9.18 -3.52 25.22
CA HIS A 234 7.80 -3.94 25.48
C HIS A 234 7.62 -5.45 25.31
N LEU A 235 8.15 -6.05 24.25
CA LEU A 235 8.09 -7.50 24.05
C LEU A 235 8.93 -8.28 25.06
N THR A 236 10.00 -7.70 25.59
CA THR A 236 10.78 -8.30 26.68
C THR A 236 9.96 -8.33 27.96
N LYS A 237 9.28 -7.22 28.31
CA LYS A 237 8.35 -7.17 29.45
C LYS A 237 7.25 -8.23 29.33
N LEU A 238 6.60 -8.33 28.17
CA LEU A 238 5.55 -9.34 27.94
C LEU A 238 6.07 -10.78 28.07
N ARG A 239 7.31 -11.06 27.66
CA ARG A 239 7.91 -12.40 27.81
C ARG A 239 8.17 -12.74 29.28
N ASN A 240 8.65 -11.78 30.05
CA ASN A 240 8.88 -11.95 31.49
C ASN A 240 7.55 -12.21 32.20
N GLU A 241 6.50 -11.43 31.90
CA GLU A 241 5.15 -11.65 32.43
C GLU A 241 4.57 -13.02 32.05
N VAL A 242 4.80 -13.50 30.82
CA VAL A 242 4.41 -14.86 30.42
C VAL A 242 5.14 -15.91 31.25
N THR A 243 6.44 -15.73 31.47
CA THR A 243 7.26 -16.68 32.25
C THR A 243 6.78 -16.74 33.71
N GLU A 244 6.44 -15.58 34.29
CA GLU A 244 5.86 -15.48 35.65
C GLU A 244 4.49 -16.15 35.75
N LYS A 245 3.65 -16.05 34.71
CA LYS A 245 2.33 -16.70 34.66
C LYS A 245 2.44 -18.21 34.43
N GLU A 246 3.35 -18.65 33.57
CA GLU A 246 3.65 -20.06 33.35
C GLU A 246 4.17 -20.72 34.64
N ALA A 247 4.98 -20.02 35.43
CA ALA A 247 5.41 -20.47 36.76
C ALA A 247 4.24 -20.65 37.75
N LYS A 248 3.12 -19.95 37.53
CA LYS A 248 1.86 -20.11 38.28
C LYS A 248 0.90 -21.13 37.63
N CYS A 249 1.39 -21.90 36.66
CA CYS A 249 0.61 -22.87 35.88
C CYS A 249 -0.52 -22.26 35.03
N GLU A 250 -0.46 -20.97 34.69
CA GLU A 250 -1.38 -20.36 33.72
C GLU A 250 -0.88 -20.61 32.29
N ILE A 251 -1.73 -21.13 31.40
CA ILE A 251 -1.40 -21.32 29.99
C ILE A 251 -1.68 -20.02 29.23
N VAL A 252 -0.64 -19.22 29.02
CA VAL A 252 -0.74 -17.93 28.33
C VAL A 252 0.23 -17.85 27.15
N VAL A 253 -0.17 -17.12 26.10
CA VAL A 253 0.65 -16.91 24.90
C VAL A 253 0.61 -15.46 24.46
N ILE A 254 1.69 -14.97 23.84
CA ILE A 254 1.71 -13.64 23.23
C ILE A 254 1.08 -13.73 21.84
N ARG A 255 -0.06 -13.08 21.63
CA ARG A 255 -0.70 -12.92 20.30
C ARG A 255 -0.71 -11.46 19.88
N HIS A 256 -0.72 -11.20 18.58
CA HIS A 256 -0.87 -9.85 18.05
C HIS A 256 -2.36 -9.60 17.78
N ILE A 257 -2.95 -8.63 18.49
CA ILE A 257 -4.34 -8.19 18.30
C ILE A 257 -4.27 -6.77 17.72
N ASN A 258 -4.81 -6.57 16.52
CA ASN A 258 -4.74 -5.30 15.79
C ASN A 258 -3.30 -4.78 15.66
N GLY A 259 -2.35 -5.67 15.37
CA GLY A 259 -0.93 -5.34 15.23
C GLY A 259 -0.18 -5.11 16.56
N GLN A 260 -0.86 -5.09 17.70
CA GLN A 260 -0.22 -4.92 19.01
C GLN A 260 -0.03 -6.26 19.73
N PRO A 261 1.18 -6.58 20.24
CA PRO A 261 1.40 -7.79 21.01
C PRO A 261 0.71 -7.69 22.37
N ARG A 262 -0.07 -8.71 22.73
CA ARG A 262 -0.76 -8.82 24.02
C ARG A 262 -0.70 -10.26 24.53
N ILE A 263 -0.69 -10.42 25.85
CA ILE A 263 -0.80 -11.73 26.50
C ILE A 263 -2.26 -12.14 26.48
N VAL A 264 -2.53 -13.33 25.98
CA VAL A 264 -3.87 -13.94 25.97
C VAL A 264 -3.81 -15.33 26.58
N GLN A 265 -4.89 -15.73 27.24
CA GLN A 265 -5.03 -17.12 27.69
C GLN A 265 -5.15 -18.04 26.47
N SER A 266 -4.36 -19.11 26.44
CA SER A 266 -4.50 -20.14 25.43
C SER A 266 -5.71 -20.98 25.80
N LYS A 267 -6.71 -21.06 24.92
CA LYS A 267 -7.75 -22.07 25.04
C LYS A 267 -7.09 -23.42 24.76
N ASN A 268 -7.14 -24.33 25.73
CA ASN A 268 -6.85 -25.75 25.51
C ASN A 268 -7.86 -26.36 24.55
#